data_AF-A0A0N4Z0A0-F1
#
_entry.id   AF-A0A0N4Z0A0-F1
#
_cell.length_a   1.000
_cell.length_b   1.000
_cell.length_c   1.000
_cell.angle_alpha   90.00
_cell.angle_beta   90.00
_cell.angle_gamma   90.00
#
_symmetry.space_group_name_H-M   'P 1'
#
loop_
_entity.id
_entity.type
_entity.pdbx_description
1 polymer ?
#
loop_
_entity_poly.entity_id
_entity_poly.type
_entity_poly.pdbx_seq_one_letter_code
_entity_poly.pdbx_strand_id
1 'polypeptide(L)'
;MNSKSLSFIAFLIATLFLIVAVTLIFLSIQSRNDFVIKNELLKGSSDIFNLFPLVDVSEIRQKNKNNKISIRNKKGVYIESGIVLLKPKCLYFHVSKEQYFKKDQIKYNYNPEEGYIFEIAESPHSHKLVDLCNPPYTYYYMIYGYYILLAINIILQTVVLLLCCVTFCGNMRRKNIPKIIVIISCFNFIISIGILVLTIYNDNNFYVMVGIVSNDVAQKYKLPKSRIDSKALFGSITIIISNITFLGIMIASCCHRLQEIEDSFDMDFINRMRKYEAEEKSNASMKRNSSKMSRSSKSLKYN
;
A
#
# COMPACT_ATOMS: atom_id res chain seq x y z
N MET A 1 -14.23 -20.32 -19.90
CA MET A 1 -12.89 -19.70 -19.81
C MET A 1 -11.98 -20.67 -19.06
N ASN A 2 -10.76 -20.93 -19.56
CA ASN A 2 -9.81 -21.79 -18.85
C ASN A 2 -9.07 -20.98 -17.76
N SER A 3 -8.34 -21.66 -16.87
CA SER A 3 -7.66 -20.98 -15.75
C SER A 3 -6.62 -19.96 -16.24
N LYS A 4 -6.02 -20.19 -17.42
CA LYS A 4 -5.01 -19.29 -18.01
C LYS A 4 -5.61 -17.95 -18.42
N SER A 5 -6.78 -17.94 -19.06
CA SER A 5 -7.49 -16.72 -19.44
C SER A 5 -7.92 -15.91 -18.21
N LEU A 6 -8.41 -16.58 -17.16
CA LEU A 6 -8.76 -15.93 -15.89
C LEU A 6 -7.55 -15.31 -15.20
N SER A 7 -6.42 -16.03 -15.11
CA SER A 7 -5.18 -15.50 -14.55
C SER A 7 -4.62 -14.32 -15.35
N PHE A 8 -4.79 -14.32 -16.68
CA PHE A 8 -4.38 -13.20 -17.53
C PHE A 8 -5.25 -11.94 -17.30
N ILE A 9 -6.57 -12.11 -17.22
CA ILE A 9 -7.48 -11.00 -16.89
C ILE A 9 -7.19 -10.47 -15.48
N ALA A 10 -6.98 -11.35 -14.51
CA ALA A 10 -6.58 -10.98 -13.15
C ALA A 10 -5.29 -10.15 -13.15
N PHE A 11 -4.29 -10.58 -13.93
CA PHE A 11 -3.02 -9.88 -14.08
C PHE A 11 -3.20 -8.48 -14.67
N LEU A 12 -3.98 -8.32 -15.75
CA LEU A 12 -4.21 -7.02 -16.37
C LEU A 12 -4.92 -6.05 -15.42
N ILE A 13 -5.98 -6.52 -14.76
CA ILE A 13 -6.75 -5.71 -13.81
C ILE A 13 -5.87 -5.29 -12.63
N ALA A 14 -5.18 -6.24 -11.98
CA ALA A 14 -4.34 -5.94 -10.83
C ALA A 14 -3.18 -5.00 -11.19
N THR A 15 -2.60 -5.14 -12.38
CA THR A 15 -1.53 -4.26 -12.85
C THR A 15 -2.04 -2.84 -13.03
N LEU A 16 -3.19 -2.66 -13.68
CA LEU A 16 -3.78 -1.33 -13.92
C LEU A 16 -4.11 -0.63 -12.59
N PHE A 17 -4.77 -1.33 -11.67
CA PHE A 17 -5.09 -0.76 -10.35
C PHE A 17 -3.83 -0.47 -9.52
N LEU A 18 -2.80 -1.32 -9.60
CA LEU A 18 -1.53 -1.08 -8.91
C LEU A 18 -0.86 0.20 -9.42
N ILE A 19 -0.81 0.40 -10.74
CA ILE A 19 -0.25 1.63 -11.34
C ILE A 19 -1.00 2.84 -10.80
N VAL A 20 -2.34 2.85 -10.89
CA VAL A 20 -3.16 3.96 -10.39
C VAL A 20 -2.90 4.23 -8.90
N ALA A 21 -2.88 3.19 -8.07
CA ALA A 21 -2.68 3.34 -6.65
C ALA A 21 -1.27 3.86 -6.29
N VAL A 22 -0.22 3.30 -6.91
CA VAL A 22 1.16 3.76 -6.73
C VAL A 22 1.31 5.20 -7.20
N THR A 23 0.68 5.58 -8.32
CA THR A 23 0.68 6.98 -8.78
C THR A 23 -0.02 7.90 -7.77
N LEU A 24 -1.18 7.54 -7.24
CA LEU A 24 -1.88 8.36 -6.22
C LEU A 24 -1.06 8.54 -4.94
N ILE A 25 -0.41 7.46 -4.47
CA ILE A 25 0.45 7.50 -3.29
C ILE A 25 1.72 8.30 -3.56
N PHE A 26 2.34 8.14 -4.73
CA PHE A 26 3.49 8.93 -5.13
C PHE A 26 3.13 10.40 -5.23
N LEU A 27 1.98 10.75 -5.82
CA LEU A 27 1.46 12.12 -5.86
C LEU A 27 1.14 12.67 -4.47
N SER A 28 0.72 11.84 -3.51
CA SER A 28 0.57 12.22 -2.11
C SER A 28 1.93 12.56 -1.48
N ILE A 29 2.91 11.66 -1.58
CA ILE A 29 4.28 11.88 -1.05
C ILE A 29 4.91 13.10 -1.71
N GLN A 30 4.80 13.21 -3.03
CA GLN A 30 5.29 14.35 -3.78
C GLN A 30 4.55 15.61 -3.38
N SER A 31 3.23 15.61 -3.19
CA SER A 31 2.53 16.83 -2.71
C SER A 31 2.98 17.26 -1.31
N ARG A 32 3.40 16.33 -0.45
CA ARG A 32 4.01 16.64 0.84
C ARG A 32 5.43 17.19 0.70
N ASN A 33 6.22 16.67 -0.24
CA ASN A 33 7.62 17.08 -0.43
C ASN A 33 7.77 18.33 -1.33
N ASP A 34 7.00 18.46 -2.40
CA ASP A 34 7.01 19.61 -3.32
C ASP A 34 6.42 20.86 -2.66
N PHE A 35 5.50 20.73 -1.69
CA PHE A 35 5.14 21.86 -0.83
C PHE A 35 6.36 22.42 -0.06
N VAL A 36 7.35 21.56 0.22
CA VAL A 36 8.58 21.94 0.92
C VAL A 36 9.68 22.40 -0.06
N ILE A 37 9.64 21.99 -1.34
CA ILE A 37 10.76 22.17 -2.29
C ILE A 37 10.45 23.20 -3.40
N LYS A 38 9.20 23.31 -3.88
CA LYS A 38 8.82 24.25 -4.95
C LYS A 38 8.17 25.51 -4.39
N ASN A 39 9.04 26.45 -4.07
CA ASN A 39 8.81 27.83 -3.58
C ASN A 39 7.94 28.75 -4.46
N GLU A 40 7.19 28.28 -5.46
CA GLU A 40 6.70 29.19 -6.52
C GLU A 40 5.20 29.39 -6.67
N LEU A 41 4.32 28.59 -6.06
CA LEU A 41 2.88 28.78 -6.31
C LEU A 41 2.01 28.59 -5.06
N LEU A 42 2.35 29.29 -3.99
CA LEU A 42 1.34 29.70 -3.02
C LEU A 42 0.69 30.99 -3.53
N LYS A 43 -0.07 30.90 -4.64
CA LYS A 43 -1.06 31.93 -4.95
C LYS A 43 -1.94 32.02 -3.71
N GLY A 44 -2.11 33.23 -3.14
CA GLY A 44 -2.76 33.53 -1.85
C GLY A 44 -4.23 33.10 -1.75
N SER A 45 -4.50 31.82 -1.98
CA SER A 45 -5.78 31.17 -1.85
C SER A 45 -6.02 30.90 -0.37
N SER A 46 -7.18 31.35 0.11
CA SER A 46 -7.75 30.99 1.42
C SER A 46 -7.81 29.49 1.66
N ASP A 47 -7.77 28.67 0.61
CA ASP A 47 -7.88 27.22 0.72
C ASP A 47 -6.60 26.59 1.28
N ILE A 48 -5.45 27.24 1.18
CA ILE A 48 -4.18 26.70 1.70
C ILE A 48 -4.23 26.56 3.24
N PHE A 49 -4.82 27.53 3.95
CA PHE A 49 -5.05 27.44 5.40
C PHE A 49 -6.06 26.35 5.77
N ASN A 50 -6.91 25.94 4.82
CA ASN A 50 -7.81 24.82 4.99
C ASN A 50 -7.15 23.48 4.67
N LEU A 51 -6.15 23.45 3.79
CA LEU A 51 -5.47 22.23 3.33
C LEU A 51 -4.39 21.75 4.30
N PHE A 52 -3.71 22.66 5.00
CA PHE A 52 -2.61 22.35 5.89
C PHE A 52 -2.84 22.86 7.32
N PRO A 53 -2.26 22.22 8.35
CA PRO A 53 -2.34 22.70 9.72
C PRO A 53 -1.41 23.91 9.92
N LEU A 54 -1.86 25.06 9.40
CA LEU A 54 -1.21 26.35 9.50
C LEU A 54 -1.73 27.09 10.74
N VAL A 55 -0.80 27.62 11.54
CA VAL A 55 -1.07 28.33 12.79
C VAL A 55 -0.53 29.75 12.65
N ASP A 56 -1.38 30.75 12.83
CA ASP A 56 -0.93 32.12 13.03
C ASP A 56 -0.46 32.29 14.48
N VAL A 57 0.79 32.71 14.66
CA VAL A 57 1.45 32.85 15.97
C VAL A 57 0.75 33.88 16.85
N SER A 58 0.35 35.00 16.27
CA SER A 58 -0.31 36.08 17.01
C SER A 58 -1.71 35.64 17.42
N GLU A 59 -2.46 35.02 16.49
CA GLU A 59 -3.81 34.51 16.74
C GLU A 59 -3.82 33.46 17.85
N ILE A 60 -2.89 32.51 17.81
CA ILE A 60 -2.86 31.41 18.79
C ILE A 60 -2.39 31.87 20.16
N ARG A 61 -1.42 32.80 20.25
CA ARG A 61 -1.00 33.42 21.53
C ARG A 61 -2.16 34.21 22.15
N GLN A 62 -2.90 34.99 21.35
CA GLN A 62 -4.03 35.75 21.85
C GLN A 62 -5.16 34.84 22.37
N LYS A 63 -5.45 33.75 21.66
CA LYS A 63 -6.48 32.77 22.05
C LYS A 63 -6.10 31.95 23.28
N ASN A 64 -4.81 31.81 23.58
CA ASN A 64 -4.29 30.92 24.61
C ASN A 64 -3.39 31.65 25.61
N LYS A 65 -3.69 32.91 25.95
CA LYS A 65 -2.93 33.68 26.95
C LYS A 65 -2.74 32.93 28.28
N ASN A 66 -3.66 32.03 28.61
CA ASN A 66 -3.65 31.27 29.87
C ASN A 66 -2.96 29.88 29.77
N ASN A 67 -2.63 29.40 28.56
CA ASN A 67 -2.20 28.00 28.33
C ASN A 67 -0.71 27.87 27.95
N LYS A 68 0.14 28.83 28.35
CA LYS A 68 1.60 28.81 28.15
C LYS A 68 2.03 28.40 26.73
N ILE A 69 1.70 29.23 25.74
CA ILE A 69 2.18 29.05 24.37
C ILE A 69 3.39 29.93 24.13
N SER A 70 4.48 29.34 23.64
CA SER A 70 5.67 30.06 23.20
C SER A 70 6.23 29.49 21.91
N ILE A 71 6.60 30.37 21.00
CA ILE A 71 7.30 30.01 19.78
C ILE A 71 8.63 30.74 19.80
N ARG A 72 9.71 30.00 19.59
CA ARG A 72 11.08 30.52 19.59
C ARG A 72 11.88 29.90 18.47
N ASN A 73 12.88 30.63 17.98
CA ASN A 73 13.88 30.03 17.11
C ASN A 73 14.89 29.19 17.93
N LYS A 74 15.75 28.41 17.28
CA LYS A 74 16.82 27.65 17.96
C LYS A 74 17.81 28.53 18.72
N LYS A 75 17.89 29.83 18.39
CA LYS A 75 18.72 30.82 19.10
C LYS A 75 18.05 31.35 20.38
N GLY A 76 16.85 30.88 20.73
CA GLY A 76 16.12 31.28 21.93
C GLY A 76 15.33 32.59 21.82
N VAL A 77 15.29 33.22 20.64
CA VAL A 77 14.53 34.46 20.40
C VAL A 77 13.04 34.14 20.26
N TYR A 78 12.22 34.80 21.07
CA TYR A 78 10.77 34.67 21.01
C TYR A 78 10.19 35.32 19.76
N ILE A 79 9.23 34.62 19.17
CA ILE A 79 8.54 35.03 17.95
C ILE A 79 7.14 35.51 18.31
N GLU A 80 6.81 36.73 17.91
CA GLU A 80 5.55 37.38 18.27
C GLU A 80 4.48 37.33 17.18
N SER A 81 4.89 37.23 15.92
CA SER A 81 4.00 37.22 14.76
C SER A 81 4.61 36.44 13.62
N GLY A 82 3.76 35.74 12.85
CA GLY A 82 4.17 34.88 11.75
C GLY A 82 3.19 33.73 11.55
N ILE A 83 3.50 32.83 10.62
CA ILE A 83 2.70 31.60 10.39
C ILE A 83 3.61 30.39 10.57
N VAL A 84 3.14 29.38 11.29
CA VAL A 84 3.80 28.06 11.40
C VAL A 84 2.95 27.01 10.68
N LEU A 85 3.56 26.30 9.73
CA LEU A 85 3.04 25.05 9.20
C LEU A 85 3.52 23.91 10.08
N LEU A 86 2.61 23.12 10.66
CA LEU A 86 2.97 22.02 11.56
C LEU A 86 3.30 20.70 10.83
N LYS A 87 2.82 20.50 9.60
CA LYS A 87 2.96 19.26 8.81
C LYS A 87 3.05 19.60 7.32
N PRO A 88 3.86 18.90 6.49
CA PRO A 88 4.65 17.70 6.80
C PRO A 88 5.98 17.94 7.53
N LYS A 89 6.46 19.18 7.53
CA LYS A 89 7.60 19.62 8.33
C LYS A 89 7.22 20.90 9.07
N CYS A 90 7.80 21.14 10.24
CA CYS A 90 7.60 22.41 10.92
C CYS A 90 8.32 23.52 10.14
N LEU A 91 7.54 24.34 9.43
CA LEU A 91 8.05 25.47 8.67
C LEU A 91 7.47 26.75 9.23
N TYR A 92 8.27 27.79 9.30
CA TYR A 92 7.84 29.10 9.76
C TYR A 92 7.95 30.12 8.64
N PHE A 93 6.99 31.03 8.60
CA PHE A 93 6.93 32.12 7.65
C PHE A 93 6.91 33.45 8.40
N HIS A 94 7.88 34.31 8.10
CA HIS A 94 8.01 35.68 8.65
C HIS A 94 6.98 36.65 8.03
N VAL A 95 5.73 36.23 7.91
CA VAL A 95 4.61 37.03 7.40
C VAL A 95 3.37 36.74 8.25
N SER A 96 2.57 37.76 8.52
CA SER A 96 1.27 37.54 9.16
C SER A 96 0.27 36.94 8.19
N LYS A 97 -0.80 36.33 8.70
CA LYS A 97 -1.91 35.82 7.87
C LYS A 97 -2.50 36.89 6.95
N GLU A 98 -2.64 38.12 7.41
CA GLU A 98 -3.14 39.24 6.61
C GLU A 98 -2.18 39.63 5.48
N GLN A 99 -0.88 39.63 5.75
CA GLN A 99 0.14 39.90 4.73
C GLN A 99 0.24 38.77 3.71
N TYR A 100 -0.01 37.54 4.13
CA TYR A 100 -0.04 36.37 3.27
C TYR A 100 -1.14 36.45 2.22
N PHE A 101 -2.33 36.92 2.58
CA PHE A 101 -3.44 37.08 1.63
C PHE A 101 -3.32 38.31 0.72
N LYS A 102 -2.53 39.31 1.12
CA LYS A 102 -2.38 40.57 0.37
C LYS A 102 -1.22 40.55 -0.64
N LYS A 103 -0.24 39.66 -0.49
CA LYS A 103 0.91 39.56 -1.41
C LYS A 103 0.71 38.42 -2.39
N ASP A 104 0.65 38.76 -3.68
CA ASP A 104 0.54 37.77 -4.76
C ASP A 104 1.75 36.83 -4.87
N GLN A 105 2.90 37.19 -4.29
CA GLN A 105 4.10 36.36 -4.26
C GLN A 105 4.92 36.66 -3.00
N ILE A 106 4.90 35.76 -2.02
CA ILE A 106 5.86 35.80 -0.90
C ILE A 106 7.10 35.02 -1.35
N LYS A 107 8.22 35.73 -1.58
CA LYS A 107 9.52 35.06 -1.74
C LYS A 107 9.89 34.42 -0.41
N TYR A 108 9.91 33.10 -0.42
CA TYR A 108 10.31 32.30 0.74
C TYR A 108 11.83 32.35 0.89
N ASN A 109 12.31 32.83 2.04
CA ASN A 109 13.69 32.64 2.45
C ASN A 109 13.72 31.50 3.46
N TYR A 110 13.79 30.26 2.97
CA TYR A 110 14.00 29.12 3.86
C TYR A 110 15.43 29.16 4.39
N ASN A 111 15.58 29.28 5.69
CA ASN A 111 16.83 28.91 6.32
C ASN A 111 16.60 27.64 7.16
N PRO A 112 16.95 26.44 6.66
CA PRO A 112 16.82 25.19 7.42
C PRO A 112 17.61 25.20 8.74
N GLU A 113 18.65 26.04 8.84
CA GLU A 113 19.46 26.18 10.05
C GLU A 113 18.75 26.95 11.16
N GLU A 114 17.77 27.81 10.82
CA GLU A 114 17.13 28.67 11.82
C GLU A 114 16.32 27.87 12.83
N GLY A 115 15.54 26.88 12.38
CA GLY A 115 14.77 25.93 13.20
C GLY A 115 13.83 26.56 14.23
N TYR A 116 12.62 26.02 14.38
CA TYR A 116 11.63 26.60 15.29
C TYR A 116 11.18 25.58 16.31
N ILE A 117 10.96 26.06 17.53
CA ILE A 117 10.45 25.31 18.66
C ILE A 117 9.08 25.91 18.95
N PHE A 118 8.02 25.11 18.84
CA PHE A 118 6.66 25.51 19.16
C PHE A 118 6.24 24.78 20.42
N GLU A 119 6.39 25.44 21.56
CA GLU A 119 6.02 24.90 22.86
C GLU A 119 4.58 25.26 23.25
N ILE A 120 3.87 24.23 23.71
CA ILE A 120 2.54 24.34 24.29
C ILE A 120 2.41 23.34 25.44
N ALA A 121 1.66 23.69 26.49
CA ALA A 121 1.38 22.76 27.58
C ALA A 121 0.61 21.54 27.06
N GLU A 122 1.00 20.32 27.44
CA GLU A 122 0.35 19.08 26.97
C GLU A 122 -1.16 19.02 27.32
N SER A 123 -1.56 19.72 28.40
CA SER A 123 -2.93 19.94 28.83
C SER A 123 -3.05 21.29 29.57
N PRO A 124 -4.26 21.86 29.70
CA PRO A 124 -4.45 23.21 30.25
C PRO A 124 -3.93 23.39 31.69
N HIS A 125 -3.77 22.28 32.43
CA HIS A 125 -3.30 22.28 33.82
C HIS A 125 -1.90 21.68 33.98
N SER A 126 -1.26 21.22 32.89
CA SER A 126 0.06 20.62 32.97
C SER A 126 1.17 21.67 32.95
N HIS A 127 2.24 21.39 33.68
CA HIS A 127 3.49 22.14 33.63
C HIS A 127 4.42 21.64 32.52
N LYS A 128 4.14 20.47 31.95
CA LYS A 128 4.94 19.86 30.90
C LYS A 128 4.60 20.48 29.56
N LEU A 129 5.64 21.00 28.89
CA LEU A 129 5.56 21.57 27.55
C LEU A 129 5.90 20.49 26.52
N VAL A 130 5.24 20.59 25.38
CA VAL A 130 5.41 19.73 24.20
C VAL A 130 5.84 20.62 23.05
N ASP A 131 6.90 20.22 22.35
CA ASP A 131 7.31 20.89 21.13
C ASP A 131 6.57 20.30 19.92
N LEU A 132 5.65 21.07 19.35
CA LEU A 132 4.90 20.65 18.17
C LEU A 132 5.76 20.53 16.91
N CYS A 133 6.92 21.18 16.89
CA CYS A 133 7.86 21.11 15.78
C CYS A 133 8.83 19.93 15.88
N ASN A 134 9.04 19.38 17.08
CA ASN A 134 9.92 18.26 17.33
C ASN A 134 9.15 17.10 17.99
N PRO A 135 8.37 16.34 17.21
CA PRO A 135 7.55 15.27 17.75
C PRO A 135 8.41 14.15 18.38
N PRO A 136 7.85 13.38 19.33
CA PRO A 136 8.56 12.30 19.99
C PRO A 136 8.93 11.17 19.01
N TYR A 137 9.91 10.34 19.39
CA TYR A 137 10.34 9.17 18.60
C TYR A 137 9.18 8.24 18.22
N THR A 138 8.14 8.13 19.04
CA THR A 138 6.93 7.36 18.75
C THR A 138 6.22 7.80 17.47
N TYR A 139 6.13 9.11 17.20
CA TYR A 139 5.58 9.62 15.94
C TYR A 139 6.42 9.18 14.73
N TYR A 140 7.74 9.27 14.85
CA TYR A 140 8.65 8.81 13.80
C TYR A 140 8.52 7.30 13.56
N TYR A 141 8.46 6.48 14.61
CA TYR A 141 8.25 5.04 14.47
C TYR A 141 6.94 4.69 13.75
N MET A 142 5.85 5.43 14.02
CA MET A 142 4.57 5.24 13.33
C MET A 142 4.66 5.60 11.84
N ILE A 143 5.33 6.71 11.50
CA ILE A 143 5.54 7.12 10.11
C ILE A 143 6.44 6.14 9.36
N TYR A 144 7.58 5.76 9.94
CA TYR A 144 8.47 4.78 9.35
C TYR A 144 7.80 3.42 9.21
N GLY A 145 7.05 2.97 10.22
CA GLY A 145 6.25 1.75 10.17
C GLY A 145 5.23 1.77 9.02
N TYR A 146 4.55 2.90 8.81
CA TYR A 146 3.66 3.09 7.66
C TYR A 146 4.40 2.93 6.33
N TYR A 147 5.55 3.58 6.13
CA TYR A 147 6.32 3.47 4.89
C TYR A 147 6.89 2.05 4.68
N ILE A 148 7.31 1.37 5.74
CA ILE A 148 7.76 -0.02 5.68
C ILE A 148 6.62 -0.94 5.24
N LEU A 149 5.44 -0.82 5.85
CA LEU A 149 4.27 -1.62 5.45
C LEU A 149 3.88 -1.37 4.00
N LEU A 150 3.93 -0.11 3.56
CA LEU A 150 3.69 0.26 2.17
C LEU A 150 4.71 -0.41 1.22
N ALA A 151 5.99 -0.37 1.56
CA ALA A 151 7.05 -1.00 0.76
C ALA A 151 6.85 -2.53 0.68
N ILE A 152 6.55 -3.18 1.82
CA ILE A 152 6.25 -4.62 1.86
C ILE A 152 5.05 -4.95 0.97
N ASN A 153 4.00 -4.14 1.00
CA ASN A 153 2.79 -4.33 0.18
C ASN A 153 3.12 -4.30 -1.32
N ILE A 154 3.95 -3.34 -1.74
CA ILE A 154 4.41 -3.21 -3.14
C ILE A 154 5.27 -4.41 -3.56
N ILE A 155 6.19 -4.86 -2.69
CA ILE A 155 7.04 -6.03 -2.95
C ILE A 155 6.18 -7.28 -3.12
N LEU A 156 5.25 -7.53 -2.19
CA LEU A 156 4.34 -8.68 -2.27
C LEU A 156 3.48 -8.65 -3.53
N GLN A 157 2.95 -7.49 -3.90
CA GLN A 157 2.18 -7.34 -5.14
C GLN A 157 3.04 -7.64 -6.37
N THR A 158 4.30 -7.21 -6.38
CA THR A 158 5.24 -7.50 -7.47
C THR A 158 5.51 -8.99 -7.59
N VAL A 159 5.72 -9.69 -6.46
CA VAL A 159 5.87 -11.15 -6.43
C VAL A 159 4.63 -11.85 -6.99
N VAL A 160 3.43 -11.40 -6.61
CA VAL A 160 2.16 -11.92 -7.13
C VAL A 160 2.07 -11.76 -8.65
N LEU A 161 2.43 -10.58 -9.19
CA LEU A 161 2.44 -10.33 -10.63
C LEU A 161 3.39 -11.26 -11.38
N LEU A 162 4.60 -11.49 -10.84
CA LEU A 162 5.57 -12.43 -11.42
C LEU A 162 5.03 -13.87 -11.42
N LEU A 163 4.38 -14.30 -10.33
CA LEU A 163 3.77 -15.63 -10.25
C LEU A 163 2.61 -15.79 -11.25
N CYS A 164 1.80 -14.73 -11.46
CA CYS A 164 0.77 -14.70 -12.51
C CYS A 164 1.37 -14.92 -13.91
N CYS A 165 2.49 -14.26 -14.23
CA CYS A 165 3.21 -14.49 -15.49
C CYS A 165 3.67 -15.95 -15.65
N VAL A 166 4.21 -16.56 -14.58
CA VAL A 166 4.60 -17.98 -14.60
C VAL A 166 3.39 -18.89 -14.84
N THR A 167 2.23 -18.54 -14.27
CA THR A 167 0.99 -19.31 -14.47
C THR A 167 0.51 -19.23 -15.92
N PHE A 168 0.57 -18.03 -16.51
CA PHE A 168 0.22 -17.79 -17.90
C PHE A 168 1.13 -18.56 -18.88
N CYS A 169 2.45 -18.51 -18.68
CA CYS A 169 3.43 -19.21 -19.52
C CYS A 169 3.33 -20.75 -19.44
N GLY A 170 2.52 -21.30 -18.52
CA GLY A 170 2.21 -22.73 -18.47
C GLY A 170 3.37 -23.62 -18.04
N ASN A 171 4.43 -23.05 -17.46
CA ASN A 171 5.68 -23.76 -17.14
C ASN A 171 5.56 -24.77 -15.99
N MET A 172 4.39 -24.88 -15.33
CA MET A 172 4.17 -25.84 -14.22
C MET A 172 2.80 -26.54 -14.31
N ARG A 173 2.72 -27.60 -15.13
CA ARG A 173 1.48 -28.36 -15.35
C ARG A 173 0.97 -29.17 -14.14
N ARG A 174 1.83 -29.49 -13.17
CA ARG A 174 1.47 -30.36 -12.02
C ARG A 174 1.28 -29.63 -10.69
N LYS A 175 1.57 -28.33 -10.62
CA LYS A 175 1.45 -27.54 -9.37
C LYS A 175 0.29 -26.58 -9.47
N ASN A 176 -0.48 -26.44 -8.38
CA ASN A 176 -1.51 -25.42 -8.25
C ASN A 176 -0.87 -24.09 -7.78
N ILE A 177 -0.14 -23.43 -8.68
CA ILE A 177 0.42 -22.09 -8.43
C ILE A 177 -0.68 -21.08 -8.05
N PRO A 178 -1.89 -21.06 -8.67
CA PRO A 178 -2.97 -20.17 -8.25
C PRO A 178 -3.27 -20.24 -6.74
N LYS A 179 -3.20 -21.41 -6.12
CA LYS A 179 -3.37 -21.56 -4.67
C LYS A 179 -2.33 -20.77 -3.86
N ILE A 180 -1.07 -20.80 -4.28
CA ILE A 180 0.02 -20.03 -3.63
C ILE A 180 -0.23 -18.53 -3.81
N ILE A 181 -0.64 -18.11 -5.01
CA ILE A 181 -0.98 -16.72 -5.31
C ILE A 181 -2.10 -16.23 -4.39
N VAL A 182 -3.17 -17.02 -4.21
CA VAL A 182 -4.28 -16.69 -3.30
C VAL A 182 -3.78 -16.46 -1.87
N ILE A 183 -2.93 -17.33 -1.34
CA ILE A 183 -2.38 -17.19 0.03
C ILE A 183 -1.60 -15.88 0.18
N ILE A 184 -0.67 -15.58 -0.73
CA ILE A 184 0.12 -14.35 -0.70
C ILE A 184 -0.80 -13.11 -0.82
N SER A 185 -1.82 -13.20 -1.67
CA SER A 185 -2.79 -12.12 -1.89
C SER A 185 -3.64 -11.82 -0.66
N CYS A 186 -4.01 -12.85 0.12
CA CYS A 186 -4.68 -12.66 1.41
C CYS A 186 -3.81 -11.87 2.38
N PHE A 187 -2.52 -12.19 2.49
CA PHE A 187 -1.59 -11.40 3.31
C PHE A 187 -1.49 -9.97 2.81
N ASN A 188 -1.41 -9.78 1.48
CA ASN A 188 -1.30 -8.45 0.91
C ASN A 188 -2.56 -7.61 1.20
N PHE A 189 -3.73 -8.21 1.12
CA PHE A 189 -5.01 -7.58 1.48
C PHE A 189 -5.05 -7.13 2.94
N ILE A 190 -4.64 -7.99 3.88
CA ILE A 190 -4.60 -7.64 5.31
C ILE A 190 -3.65 -6.46 5.56
N ILE A 191 -2.47 -6.47 4.94
CA ILE A 191 -1.51 -5.37 5.02
C ILE A 191 -2.12 -4.07 4.48
N SER A 192 -2.85 -4.12 3.36
CA SER A 192 -3.51 -2.94 2.78
C SER A 192 -4.57 -2.34 3.71
N ILE A 193 -5.34 -3.17 4.42
CA ILE A 193 -6.26 -2.69 5.46
C ILE A 193 -5.47 -1.99 6.57
N GLY A 194 -4.37 -2.61 7.04
CA GLY A 194 -3.49 -2.01 8.03
C GLY A 194 -2.95 -0.63 7.62
N ILE A 195 -2.54 -0.49 6.36
CA ILE A 195 -2.09 0.79 5.78
C ILE A 195 -3.23 1.83 5.82
N LEU A 196 -4.45 1.48 5.40
CA LEU A 196 -5.60 2.39 5.44
C LEU A 196 -5.91 2.85 6.87
N VAL A 197 -5.96 1.91 7.82
CA VAL A 197 -6.22 2.20 9.24
C VAL A 197 -5.14 3.12 9.79
N LEU A 198 -3.86 2.86 9.50
CA LEU A 198 -2.75 3.72 9.91
C LEU A 198 -2.82 5.12 9.28
N THR A 199 -3.20 5.25 8.01
CA THR A 199 -3.41 6.55 7.36
C THR A 199 -4.46 7.37 8.09
N ILE A 200 -5.63 6.77 8.36
CA ILE A 200 -6.73 7.44 9.08
C ILE A 200 -6.29 7.78 10.51
N TYR A 201 -5.65 6.84 11.19
CA TYR A 201 -5.21 7.00 12.58
C TYR A 201 -4.16 8.11 12.73
N ASN A 202 -3.13 8.12 11.87
CA ASN A 202 -2.06 9.12 11.87
C ASN A 202 -2.60 10.53 11.61
N ASP A 203 -3.56 10.67 10.70
CA ASP A 203 -4.12 11.99 10.36
C ASP A 203 -5.10 12.48 11.43
N ASN A 204 -5.93 11.60 12.02
CA ASN A 204 -6.89 11.97 13.06
C ASN A 204 -6.26 12.21 14.44
N ASN A 205 -5.15 11.53 14.75
CA ASN A 205 -4.48 11.61 16.06
C ASN A 205 -3.15 12.35 16.00
N PHE A 206 -2.93 13.16 14.95
CA PHE A 206 -1.69 13.91 14.77
C PHE A 206 -1.25 14.63 16.06
N TYR A 207 -2.12 15.41 16.69
CA TYR A 207 -1.78 16.17 17.91
C TYR A 207 -1.44 15.26 19.09
N VAL A 208 -2.15 14.14 19.23
CA VAL A 208 -1.87 13.15 20.26
C VAL A 208 -0.49 12.52 20.05
N MET A 209 -0.16 12.17 18.80
CA MET A 209 1.15 11.61 18.46
C MET A 209 2.31 12.58 18.66
N VAL A 210 2.06 13.88 18.48
CA VAL A 210 3.05 14.93 18.71
C VAL A 210 3.22 15.22 20.21
N GLY A 211 2.30 14.77 21.06
CA GLY A 211 2.44 14.76 22.53
C GLY A 211 1.34 15.47 23.31
N ILE A 212 0.31 16.00 22.65
CA ILE A 212 -0.88 16.54 23.34
C ILE A 212 -1.69 15.39 23.96
N VAL A 213 -2.26 15.59 25.15
CA VAL A 213 -2.96 14.50 25.86
C VAL A 213 -4.17 13.96 25.09
N SER A 214 -4.95 14.82 24.42
CA SER A 214 -6.10 14.40 23.62
C SER A 214 -6.42 15.38 22.50
N ASN A 215 -7.20 14.91 21.51
CA ASN A 215 -7.72 15.76 20.44
C ASN A 215 -8.65 16.86 20.97
N ASP A 216 -9.34 16.64 22.09
CA ASP A 216 -10.19 17.65 22.73
C ASP A 216 -9.37 18.80 23.30
N VAL A 217 -8.20 18.50 23.86
CA VAL A 217 -7.24 19.52 24.31
C VAL A 217 -6.73 20.32 23.11
N ALA A 218 -6.41 19.66 21.99
CA ALA A 218 -5.99 20.37 20.77
C ALA A 218 -7.09 21.31 20.24
N GLN A 219 -8.35 20.87 20.27
CA GLN A 219 -9.50 21.71 19.92
C GLN A 219 -9.70 22.88 20.90
N LYS A 220 -9.51 22.64 22.21
CA LYS A 220 -9.56 23.69 23.24
C LYS A 220 -8.49 24.75 23.02
N TYR A 221 -7.30 24.35 22.55
CA TYR A 221 -6.24 25.26 22.14
C TYR A 221 -6.47 25.93 20.78
N LYS A 222 -7.58 25.60 20.10
CA LYS A 222 -7.93 26.10 18.77
C LYS A 222 -6.85 25.81 17.73
N LEU A 223 -6.17 24.66 17.87
CA LEU A 223 -5.26 24.16 16.86
C LEU A 223 -6.05 23.73 15.61
N PRO A 224 -5.52 23.96 14.39
CA PRO A 224 -6.21 23.60 13.16
C PRO A 224 -6.42 22.08 13.08
N LYS A 225 -7.59 21.61 12.64
CA LYS A 225 -7.77 20.15 12.49
C LYS A 225 -6.81 19.62 11.43
N SER A 226 -6.05 18.59 11.78
CA SER A 226 -5.29 17.80 10.79
C SER A 226 -6.31 17.14 9.85
N ARG A 227 -6.20 17.44 8.56
CA ARG A 227 -7.07 16.82 7.55
C ARG A 227 -6.43 15.55 7.03
N ILE A 228 -7.28 14.58 6.74
CA ILE A 228 -6.85 13.35 6.08
C ILE A 228 -6.36 13.71 4.68
N ASP A 229 -5.17 13.25 4.33
CA ASP A 229 -4.64 13.39 2.98
C ASP A 229 -5.51 12.58 2.01
N SER A 230 -6.43 13.27 1.35
CA SER A 230 -7.40 12.64 0.43
C SER A 230 -6.72 11.78 -0.64
N LYS A 231 -5.55 12.19 -1.14
CA LYS A 231 -4.81 11.43 -2.15
C LYS A 231 -4.27 10.13 -1.56
N ALA A 232 -3.68 10.19 -0.36
CA ALA A 232 -3.23 9.00 0.35
C ALA A 232 -4.40 8.05 0.66
N LEU A 233 -5.52 8.60 1.13
CA LEU A 233 -6.73 7.85 1.46
C LEU A 233 -7.30 7.14 0.21
N PHE A 234 -7.50 7.86 -0.89
CA PHE A 234 -7.98 7.28 -2.15
C PHE A 234 -6.99 6.26 -2.71
N GLY A 235 -5.68 6.52 -2.58
CA GLY A 235 -4.64 5.56 -2.90
C GLY A 235 -4.80 4.25 -2.13
N SER A 236 -4.92 4.32 -0.80
CA SER A 236 -5.13 3.14 0.06
C SER A 236 -6.43 2.39 -0.23
N ILE A 237 -7.54 3.10 -0.47
CA ILE A 237 -8.82 2.50 -0.86
C ILE A 237 -8.67 1.77 -2.21
N THR A 238 -7.97 2.38 -3.17
CA THR A 238 -7.72 1.78 -4.48
C THR A 238 -6.91 0.49 -4.37
N ILE A 239 -5.89 0.45 -3.50
CA ILE A 239 -5.14 -0.80 -3.21
C ILE A 239 -6.08 -1.89 -2.68
N ILE A 240 -6.95 -1.55 -1.73
CA ILE A 240 -7.89 -2.51 -1.13
C ILE A 240 -8.85 -3.08 -2.19
N ILE A 241 -9.48 -2.21 -2.99
CA ILE A 241 -10.39 -2.63 -4.06
C ILE A 241 -9.66 -3.52 -5.08
N SER A 242 -8.43 -3.14 -5.44
CA SER A 242 -7.56 -3.96 -6.31
C SER A 242 -7.35 -5.36 -5.74
N ASN A 243 -6.97 -5.45 -4.46
CA ASN A 243 -6.65 -6.71 -3.81
C ASN A 243 -7.88 -7.61 -3.65
N ILE A 244 -9.05 -7.05 -3.33
CA ILE A 244 -10.31 -7.81 -3.26
C ILE A 244 -10.68 -8.36 -4.63
N THR A 245 -10.66 -7.50 -5.66
CA THR A 245 -11.03 -7.88 -7.02
C THR A 245 -10.10 -8.97 -7.54
N PHE A 246 -8.79 -8.78 -7.35
CA PHE A 246 -7.77 -9.75 -7.73
C PHE A 246 -7.94 -11.09 -7.00
N LEU A 247 -8.14 -11.05 -5.67
CA LEU A 247 -8.34 -12.24 -4.87
C LEU A 247 -9.56 -13.05 -5.34
N GLY A 248 -10.68 -12.38 -5.63
CA GLY A 248 -11.88 -13.02 -6.16
C GLY A 248 -11.63 -13.76 -7.49
N ILE A 249 -10.94 -13.11 -8.43
CA ILE A 249 -10.62 -13.74 -9.73
C ILE A 249 -9.63 -14.90 -9.54
N MET A 250 -8.64 -14.75 -8.65
CA MET A 250 -7.65 -15.80 -8.40
C MET A 250 -8.23 -17.01 -7.67
N ILE A 251 -9.21 -16.83 -6.80
CA ILE A 251 -9.96 -17.94 -6.21
C ILE A 251 -10.68 -18.72 -7.31
N ALA A 252 -11.38 -18.04 -8.22
CA ALA A 252 -12.02 -18.69 -9.36
C ALA A 252 -11.01 -19.43 -10.27
N SER A 253 -9.86 -18.80 -10.57
CA SER A 253 -8.77 -19.42 -11.32
C SER A 253 -8.21 -20.66 -10.61
N CYS A 254 -8.09 -20.62 -9.27
CA CYS A 254 -7.66 -21.75 -8.45
C CYS A 254 -8.64 -22.93 -8.53
N CYS A 255 -9.94 -22.68 -8.45
CA CYS A 255 -10.98 -23.70 -8.61
C CYS A 255 -10.92 -24.34 -10.00
N HIS A 256 -10.85 -23.55 -11.07
CA HIS A 256 -10.71 -24.07 -12.43
C HIS A 256 -9.42 -24.86 -12.62
N ARG A 257 -8.31 -24.40 -12.02
CA ARG A 257 -7.04 -25.10 -12.13
C ARG A 257 -7.03 -26.45 -11.40
N LEU A 258 -7.75 -26.55 -10.28
CA LEU A 258 -7.92 -27.81 -9.56
C LEU A 258 -8.63 -28.85 -10.44
N GLN A 259 -9.73 -28.44 -11.09
CA GLN A 259 -10.48 -29.26 -12.04
C GLN A 259 -9.59 -29.70 -13.22
N GLU A 260 -8.86 -28.79 -13.84
CA GLU A 260 -7.93 -29.13 -14.94
C GLU A 260 -6.85 -30.14 -14.54
N ILE A 261 -6.40 -30.09 -13.28
CA ILE A 261 -5.40 -31.04 -12.77
C ILE A 261 -6.04 -32.42 -12.56
N GLU A 262 -7.23 -32.47 -11.96
CA GLU A 262 -7.99 -33.71 -11.75
C GLU A 262 -8.33 -34.40 -13.09
N ASP A 263 -8.90 -33.65 -14.04
CA ASP A 263 -9.18 -34.13 -15.39
C ASP A 263 -7.92 -34.67 -16.10
N SER A 264 -6.75 -34.03 -15.87
CA SER A 264 -5.49 -34.48 -16.46
C SER A 264 -4.98 -35.78 -15.86
N PHE A 265 -5.21 -36.02 -14.56
CA PHE A 265 -4.86 -37.27 -13.90
C PHE A 265 -5.74 -38.42 -14.39
N ASP A 266 -7.04 -38.18 -14.55
CA ASP A 266 -7.99 -39.16 -15.09
C ASP A 266 -7.64 -39.55 -16.52
N MET A 267 -7.32 -38.58 -17.37
CA MET A 267 -6.89 -38.86 -18.75
C MET A 267 -5.55 -39.62 -18.81
N ASP A 268 -4.57 -39.29 -17.96
CA ASP A 268 -3.31 -40.04 -17.86
C ASP A 268 -3.53 -41.47 -17.35
N PHE A 269 -4.51 -41.69 -16.47
CA PHE A 269 -4.91 -43.03 -16.02
C PHE A 269 -5.56 -43.82 -17.15
N ILE A 270 -6.55 -43.24 -17.85
CA ILE A 270 -7.23 -43.85 -19.00
C ILE A 270 -6.23 -44.21 -20.10
N ASN A 271 -5.29 -43.32 -20.42
CA ASN A 271 -4.27 -43.57 -21.44
C ASN A 271 -3.33 -44.72 -21.06
N ARG A 272 -2.97 -44.84 -19.77
CA ARG A 272 -2.20 -45.98 -19.28
C ARG A 272 -2.99 -47.29 -19.39
N MET A 273 -4.26 -47.29 -18.98
CA MET A 273 -5.14 -48.47 -19.11
C MET A 273 -5.28 -48.92 -20.57
N ARG A 274 -5.54 -48.00 -21.50
CA ARG A 274 -5.61 -48.32 -22.94
C ARG A 274 -4.31 -48.90 -23.48
N LYS A 275 -3.16 -48.40 -23.01
CA LYS A 275 -1.85 -48.93 -23.41
C LYS A 275 -1.67 -50.37 -22.91
N TYR A 276 -2.04 -50.67 -21.67
CA TYR A 276 -2.00 -52.03 -21.13
C TYR A 276 -2.92 -52.98 -21.91
N GLU A 277 -4.15 -52.58 -22.22
CA GLU A 277 -5.08 -53.40 -23.02
C GLU A 277 -4.53 -53.67 -24.44
N ALA A 278 -3.89 -52.69 -25.06
CA ALA A 278 -3.28 -52.85 -26.37
C ALA A 278 -2.09 -53.82 -26.34
N GLU A 279 -1.24 -53.73 -25.31
CA GLU A 279 -0.12 -54.65 -25.08
C GLU A 279 -0.61 -56.08 -24.79
N GLU A 280 -1.68 -56.25 -24.00
CA GLU A 280 -2.29 -57.54 -23.72
C GLU A 280 -2.87 -58.19 -24.99
N LYS A 281 -3.60 -57.43 -25.81
CA LYS A 281 -4.13 -57.91 -27.10
C LYS A 281 -3.01 -58.31 -28.06
N SER A 282 -1.93 -57.52 -28.12
CA SER A 282 -0.73 -57.84 -28.90
C SER A 282 -0.10 -59.16 -28.43
N ASN A 283 0.14 -59.33 -27.13
CA ASN A 283 0.74 -60.53 -26.56
C ASN A 283 -0.13 -61.79 -26.74
N ALA A 284 -1.46 -61.66 -26.62
CA ALA A 284 -2.41 -62.74 -26.90
C ALA A 284 -2.39 -63.17 -28.38
N SER A 285 -2.25 -62.21 -29.31
CA SER A 285 -2.11 -62.49 -30.74
C SER A 285 -0.79 -63.21 -31.08
N MET A 286 0.31 -62.84 -30.41
CA MET A 286 1.62 -63.49 -30.55
C MET A 286 1.60 -64.95 -30.06
N LYS A 287 0.96 -65.23 -28.91
CA LYS A 287 0.78 -66.61 -28.40
C LYS A 287 -0.10 -67.48 -29.31
N ARG A 288 -1.12 -66.92 -29.97
CA ARG A 288 -1.94 -67.66 -30.95
C ARG A 288 -1.16 -68.00 -32.23
N ASN A 289 -0.23 -67.16 -32.66
CA ASN A 289 0.58 -67.44 -33.84
C ASN A 289 1.71 -68.45 -33.56
N SER A 290 2.33 -68.42 -32.37
CA SER A 290 3.37 -69.42 -32.02
C SER A 290 2.79 -70.83 -31.84
N SER A 291 1.54 -70.94 -31.34
CA SER A 291 0.82 -72.23 -31.24
C SER A 291 0.33 -72.79 -32.58
N LYS A 292 0.15 -71.94 -33.61
CA LYS A 292 -0.09 -72.39 -34.99
C LYS A 292 1.20 -72.84 -35.68
N MET A 293 2.33 -72.16 -35.45
CA MET A 293 3.63 -72.60 -35.99
C MET A 293 4.13 -73.93 -35.40
N SER A 294 3.87 -74.20 -34.10
CA SER A 294 4.27 -75.49 -33.49
C SER A 294 3.45 -76.70 -33.96
N ARG A 295 2.26 -76.47 -34.55
CA ARG A 295 1.47 -77.52 -35.21
C ARG A 295 1.90 -77.77 -36.66
N SER A 296 2.45 -76.76 -37.35
CA SER A 296 2.91 -76.91 -38.74
C SER A 296 4.24 -77.64 -38.88
N SER A 297 5.06 -77.71 -37.84
CA SER A 297 6.36 -78.40 -37.85
C SER A 297 6.29 -79.89 -37.51
N LYS A 298 5.09 -80.44 -37.22
CA LYS A 298 4.89 -81.88 -37.02
C LYS A 298 4.40 -82.65 -38.26
N SER A 299 4.16 -82.00 -39.40
CA SER A 299 3.65 -82.66 -40.63
C SER A 299 4.68 -82.85 -41.74
N LEU A 300 5.99 -82.72 -41.47
CA LEU A 300 7.06 -82.81 -42.49
C LEU A 300 8.07 -83.96 -42.24
N LYS A 301 7.67 -85.00 -41.53
CA LYS A 301 8.37 -86.29 -41.50
C LYS A 301 7.44 -87.37 -42.05
N TYR A 302 7.26 -87.43 -43.37
CA TYR A 302 6.91 -88.63 -44.14
C TYR A 302 6.90 -88.21 -45.61
N ASN A 303 8.08 -88.31 -46.23
CA ASN A 303 8.32 -88.74 -47.61
C ASN A 303 9.84 -88.81 -47.81
#